data_AF-A0A0A7S3R0-F1
#
_entry.id   AF-A0A0A7S3R0-F1
#
_cell.length_a   1.000
_cell.length_b   1.000
_cell.length_c   1.000
_cell.angle_alpha   90.00
_cell.angle_beta   90.00
_cell.angle_gamma   90.00
#
_symmetry.space_group_name_H-M   'P 1'
#
loop_
_entity.id
_entity.type
_entity.pdbx_description
1 polymer ?
#
loop_
_entity_poly.entity_id
_entity_poly.type
_entity_poly.pdbx_seq_one_letter_code
_entity_poly.pdbx_strand_id
1 'polypeptide(L)'
;MSKLLLHTLYGVITESNEGIELGTAENVYIKSNALQKMGPKKIEYPDIELPQKITESGIRFHFVDEQGMVYANEPYIAELPDGRKIHGLTDEDGRTKAFYTDSLESVNIQLVRLI
;
A
#
# COMPACT_ATOMS: atom_id res chain seq x y z
N MET A 1 39.43 -8.10 4.56
CA MET A 1 39.14 -6.73 4.09
C MET A 1 39.84 -5.77 5.03
N SER A 2 40.76 -4.94 4.54
CA SER A 2 41.53 -3.99 5.34
C SER A 2 40.71 -2.71 5.56
N LYS A 3 40.36 -2.42 6.82
CA LYS A 3 39.73 -1.16 7.22
C LYS A 3 40.78 -0.04 7.13
N LEU A 4 40.62 0.91 6.21
CA LEU A 4 41.45 2.12 6.22
C LEU A 4 40.88 3.09 7.26
N LEU A 5 41.70 3.42 8.25
CA LEU A 5 41.36 4.37 9.31
C LEU A 5 42.40 5.49 9.29
N LEU A 6 41.98 6.70 8.95
CA LEU A 6 42.81 7.89 9.12
C LEU A 6 42.30 8.65 10.34
N HIS A 7 43.09 8.62 11.41
CA HIS A 7 42.77 9.29 12.67
C HIS A 7 43.68 10.50 12.84
N THR A 8 43.07 11.68 12.92
CA THR A 8 43.76 12.92 13.31
C THR A 8 43.32 13.29 14.72
N LEU A 9 43.97 14.27 15.35
CA LEU A 9 43.62 14.73 16.69
C LEU A 9 42.15 15.21 16.81
N TYR A 10 41.50 15.56 15.69
CA TYR A 10 40.18 16.21 15.68
C TYR A 10 39.15 15.57 14.74
N GLY A 11 39.46 14.44 14.11
CA GLY A 11 38.53 13.81 13.17
C GLY A 11 38.94 12.41 12.71
N VAL A 12 37.95 11.69 12.21
CA VAL A 12 38.04 10.31 11.75
C VAL A 12 37.42 10.17 10.35
N ILE A 13 38.11 9.43 9.49
CA ILE A 13 37.56 8.92 8.23
C ILE A 13 37.59 7.40 8.31
N THR A 14 36.43 6.77 8.11
CA THR A 14 36.29 5.31 8.08
C THR A 14 35.65 4.88 6.77
N GLU A 15 36.22 3.87 6.13
CA GLU A 15 35.61 3.18 4.99
C GLU A 15 34.96 1.85 5.46
N SER A 16 33.76 1.58 4.98
CA SER A 16 33.03 0.33 5.21
C SER A 16 32.38 -0.16 3.91
N ASN A 17 31.75 -1.34 3.97
CA ASN A 17 30.97 -1.86 2.84
C ASN A 17 29.73 -1.01 2.51
N GLU A 18 29.31 -0.11 3.41
CA GLU A 18 28.14 0.76 3.24
C GLU A 18 28.51 2.18 2.77
N GLY A 19 29.79 2.55 2.82
CA GLY A 19 30.28 3.85 2.34
C GLY A 19 31.43 4.43 3.16
N ILE A 20 31.59 5.75 3.08
CA ILE A 20 32.60 6.53 3.80
C ILE A 20 31.90 7.34 4.90
N GLU A 21 32.39 7.20 6.13
CA GLU A 21 31.95 7.98 7.29
C GLU A 21 32.99 9.06 7.63
N LEU A 22 32.52 10.29 7.81
CA LEU A 22 33.31 11.45 8.21
C LEU A 22 32.85 11.91 9.61
N GLY A 23 33.69 11.71 10.63
CA GLY A 23 33.40 12.13 12.01
C GLY A 23 34.30 13.28 12.46
N THR A 24 33.71 14.35 12.98
CA THR A 24 34.39 15.52 13.55
C THR A 24 33.47 16.21 14.55
N ALA A 25 34.04 16.91 15.54
CA ALA A 25 33.28 17.75 16.47
C ALA A 25 32.83 19.08 15.84
N GLU A 26 33.45 19.46 14.73
CA GLU A 26 33.28 20.75 14.05
C GLU A 26 32.69 20.57 12.64
N ASN A 27 32.78 21.60 11.80
CA ASN A 27 32.27 21.56 10.42
C ASN A 27 33.09 20.63 9.50
N VAL A 28 32.41 19.98 8.56
CA VAL A 28 33.02 19.32 7.40
C VAL A 28 32.95 20.26 6.19
N TYR A 29 34.10 20.65 5.66
CA TYR A 29 34.18 21.49 4.45
C TYR A 29 34.45 20.65 3.21
N ILE A 30 33.52 20.65 2.25
CA ILE A 30 33.65 19.96 0.96
C ILE A 30 33.78 21.02 -0.15
N LYS A 31 34.97 21.16 -0.73
CA LYS A 31 35.21 22.00 -1.91
C LYS A 31 35.22 21.13 -3.15
N SER A 32 34.10 21.09 -3.87
CA SER A 32 33.94 20.29 -5.09
C SER A 32 33.17 21.06 -6.16
N ASN A 33 33.60 20.93 -7.42
CA ASN A 33 32.92 21.52 -8.56
C ASN A 33 31.63 20.75 -8.94
N ALA A 34 31.52 19.47 -8.56
CA ALA A 34 30.39 18.62 -8.90
C ALA A 34 30.12 17.60 -7.79
N LEU A 35 29.42 18.03 -6.73
CA LEU A 35 28.94 17.14 -5.67
C LEU A 35 27.63 16.48 -6.10
N GLN A 36 27.63 15.15 -6.24
CA GLN A 36 26.39 14.37 -6.40
C GLN A 36 25.88 13.93 -5.03
N LYS A 37 24.63 14.29 -4.73
CA LYS A 37 23.89 13.77 -3.57
C LYS A 37 22.85 12.78 -4.07
N MET A 38 22.82 11.57 -3.49
CA MET A 38 21.77 10.61 -3.80
C MET A 38 20.41 11.09 -3.29
N GLY A 39 19.35 10.76 -4.03
CA GLY A 39 17.98 11.02 -3.61
C GLY A 39 17.61 10.24 -2.34
N PRO A 40 16.43 10.51 -1.76
CA PRO A 40 15.94 9.77 -0.60
C PRO A 40 15.84 8.28 -0.91
N LYS A 41 16.28 7.43 0.02
CA LYS A 41 15.99 5.99 -0.03
C LYS A 41 14.55 5.78 0.46
N LYS A 42 13.66 5.38 -0.45
CA LYS A 42 12.29 5.00 -0.07
C LYS A 42 12.34 3.68 0.70
N ILE A 43 11.74 3.65 1.88
CA ILE A 43 11.44 2.41 2.60
C ILE A 43 10.04 1.99 2.12
N GLU A 44 9.95 0.84 1.47
CA GLU A 44 8.66 0.25 1.13
C GLU A 44 8.06 -0.36 2.40
N TYR A 45 6.89 0.12 2.78
CA TYR A 45 6.07 -0.54 3.79
C TYR A 45 5.07 -1.45 3.07
N PRO A 46 4.82 -2.67 3.57
CA PRO A 46 3.69 -3.44 3.09
C PRO A 46 2.40 -2.67 3.37
N ASP A 47 1.44 -2.72 2.43
CA ASP A 47 0.10 -2.22 2.70
C ASP A 47 -0.48 -3.00 3.89
N ILE A 48 -0.67 -2.32 5.02
CA ILE A 48 -1.25 -2.93 6.22
C ILE A 48 -2.76 -2.82 6.10
N GLU A 49 -3.45 -3.94 5.88
CA GLU A 49 -4.90 -3.99 6.02
C GLU A 49 -5.26 -3.85 7.50
N LEU A 50 -5.88 -2.72 7.86
CA LEU A 50 -6.36 -2.49 9.22
C LEU A 50 -7.57 -3.40 9.52
N PRO A 51 -7.71 -3.89 10.77
CA PRO A 51 -8.86 -4.69 11.16
C PRO A 51 -10.14 -3.87 10.99
N GLN A 52 -11.09 -4.45 10.26
CA GLN A 52 -12.37 -3.80 9.99
C GLN A 52 -13.25 -3.84 11.24
N LYS A 53 -13.97 -2.76 11.50
CA LYS A 53 -15.05 -2.73 12.49
C LYS A 53 -16.13 -3.70 11.99
N ILE A 54 -16.22 -4.86 12.63
CA ILE A 54 -17.26 -5.85 12.34
C ILE A 54 -18.55 -5.28 12.94
N THR A 55 -19.41 -4.72 12.09
CA THR A 55 -20.79 -4.40 12.46
C THR A 55 -21.60 -5.71 12.47
N GLU A 56 -22.61 -5.81 13.34
CA GLU A 56 -23.37 -7.04 13.59
C GLU A 56 -24.12 -7.59 12.35
N SER A 57 -24.29 -6.76 11.31
CA SER A 57 -25.07 -7.08 10.12
C SER A 57 -24.27 -6.78 8.85
N GLY A 58 -23.57 -7.80 8.35
CA GLY A 58 -22.95 -7.76 7.02
C GLY A 58 -23.99 -7.75 5.91
N ILE A 59 -23.79 -6.93 4.90
CA ILE A 59 -24.74 -6.75 3.79
C ILE A 59 -24.28 -7.41 2.51
N ARG A 60 -25.23 -7.97 1.76
CA ARG A 60 -24.98 -8.65 0.49
C ARG A 60 -25.94 -8.12 -0.56
N PHE A 61 -25.47 -8.01 -1.78
CA PHE A 61 -26.30 -7.68 -2.93
C PHE A 61 -26.61 -8.94 -3.71
N HIS A 62 -27.79 -9.00 -4.32
CA HIS A 62 -28.26 -10.13 -5.12
C HIS A 62 -28.51 -9.63 -6.55
N PHE A 63 -27.74 -10.16 -7.51
CA PHE A 63 -27.82 -9.80 -8.90
C PHE A 63 -28.74 -10.75 -9.65
N VAL A 64 -29.93 -10.25 -9.96
CA VAL A 64 -30.96 -10.93 -10.73
C VAL A 64 -31.51 -9.95 -11.78
N ASP A 65 -31.79 -10.43 -12.99
CA ASP A 65 -32.45 -9.61 -14.00
C ASP A 65 -33.97 -9.50 -13.76
N GLU A 66 -34.65 -8.74 -14.63
CA GLU A 66 -36.09 -8.53 -14.54
C GLU A 66 -36.90 -9.82 -14.78
N GLN A 67 -36.31 -10.84 -15.39
CA GLN A 67 -36.91 -12.14 -15.70
C GLN A 67 -36.66 -13.18 -14.60
N GLY A 68 -35.87 -12.84 -13.56
CA GLY A 68 -35.49 -13.76 -12.49
C GLY A 68 -34.23 -14.58 -12.79
N MET A 69 -33.52 -14.32 -13.88
CA MET A 69 -32.25 -14.97 -14.18
C MET A 69 -31.17 -14.43 -13.26
N VAL A 70 -30.49 -15.35 -12.58
CA VAL A 70 -29.44 -15.05 -11.62
C VAL A 70 -28.11 -14.88 -12.34
N TYR A 71 -27.39 -13.81 -12.03
CA TYR A 71 -26.03 -13.56 -12.51
C TYR A 71 -25.02 -14.26 -11.60
N ALA A 72 -24.90 -15.59 -11.75
CA ALA A 72 -24.00 -16.42 -10.97
C ALA A 72 -22.56 -16.37 -11.52
N ASN A 73 -21.56 -16.39 -10.62
CA ASN A 73 -20.13 -16.36 -10.97
C ASN A 73 -19.70 -15.16 -11.83
N GLU A 74 -20.43 -14.05 -11.75
CA GLU A 74 -20.14 -12.84 -12.51
C GLU A 74 -19.21 -11.91 -11.69
N PRO A 75 -18.16 -11.36 -12.32
CA PRO A 75 -17.29 -10.41 -11.65
C PRO A 75 -18.00 -9.09 -11.36
N TYR A 76 -17.70 -8.54 -10.19
CA TYR A 76 -18.25 -7.26 -9.74
C TYR A 76 -17.19 -6.38 -9.07
N ILE A 77 -17.49 -5.09 -9.00
CA ILE A 77 -16.78 -4.10 -8.19
C ILE A 77 -17.78 -3.43 -7.25
N ALA A 78 -17.47 -3.44 -5.96
CA ALA A 78 -18.17 -2.68 -4.93
C ALA A 78 -17.28 -1.54 -4.42
N GLU A 79 -17.76 -0.31 -4.47
CA GLU A 79 -17.11 0.87 -3.88
C GLU A 79 -17.84 1.23 -2.59
N LEU A 80 -17.13 1.13 -1.47
CA LEU A 80 -17.63 1.48 -0.14
C LEU A 80 -17.56 2.99 0.10
N PRO A 81 -18.34 3.54 1.05
CA PRO A 81 -18.31 4.97 1.37
C PRO A 81 -16.95 5.53 1.81
N ASP A 82 -16.03 4.69 2.28
CA ASP A 82 -14.66 5.08 2.62
C ASP A 82 -13.71 5.11 1.41
N GLY A 83 -14.23 4.88 0.19
CA GLY A 83 -13.49 4.86 -1.06
C GLY A 83 -12.81 3.53 -1.38
N ARG A 84 -12.90 2.52 -0.50
CA ARG A 84 -12.35 1.20 -0.79
C ARG A 84 -13.11 0.53 -1.93
N LYS A 85 -12.35 -0.01 -2.89
CA LYS A 85 -12.88 -0.82 -3.99
C LYS A 85 -12.64 -2.28 -3.73
N ILE A 86 -13.71 -3.05 -3.77
CA ILE A 86 -13.72 -4.47 -3.47
C ILE A 86 -14.14 -5.20 -4.73
N HIS A 87 -13.22 -6.03 -5.23
CA HIS A 87 -13.46 -6.93 -6.35
C HIS A 87 -13.94 -8.28 -5.82
N GLY A 88 -14.82 -8.94 -6.58
CA GLY A 88 -15.30 -10.27 -6.26
C GLY A 88 -16.04 -10.92 -7.41
N LEU A 89 -16.46 -12.16 -7.18
CA LEU A 89 -17.39 -12.91 -8.03
C LEU A 89 -18.68 -13.12 -7.23
N THR A 90 -19.82 -13.06 -7.89
CA THR A 90 -21.08 -13.51 -7.28
C THR A 90 -21.06 -15.03 -7.07
N ASP A 91 -21.80 -15.52 -6.07
CA ASP A 91 -21.97 -16.95 -5.83
C ASP A 91 -22.95 -17.59 -6.82
N GLU A 92 -23.24 -18.88 -6.65
CA GLU A 92 -24.16 -19.65 -7.49
C GLU A 92 -25.59 -19.10 -7.50
N ASP A 93 -25.97 -18.38 -6.43
CA ASP A 93 -27.24 -17.68 -6.30
C ASP A 93 -27.14 -16.20 -6.67
N GLY A 94 -26.04 -15.78 -7.33
CA GLY A 94 -25.84 -14.40 -7.78
C GLY A 94 -25.65 -13.39 -6.65
N ARG A 95 -25.27 -13.84 -5.44
CA ARG A 95 -25.03 -12.96 -4.29
C ARG A 95 -23.57 -12.60 -4.16
N THR A 96 -23.32 -11.39 -3.66
CA THR A 96 -21.97 -10.94 -3.34
C THR A 96 -21.50 -11.46 -1.98
N LYS A 97 -20.20 -11.35 -1.71
CA LYS A 97 -19.72 -11.47 -0.33
C LYS A 97 -20.32 -10.37 0.56
N ALA A 98 -20.25 -10.60 1.87
CA ALA A 98 -20.71 -9.61 2.85
C ALA A 98 -19.78 -8.40 2.89
N PHE A 99 -20.36 -7.20 2.91
CA PHE A 99 -19.67 -5.95 3.17
C PHE A 99 -20.05 -5.42 4.55
N TYR A 100 -19.09 -4.78 5.21
CA TYR A 100 -19.28 -4.19 6.54
C TYR A 100 -19.02 -2.69 6.42
N THR A 101 -20.08 -1.90 6.61
CA THR A 101 -20.07 -0.45 6.52
C THR A 101 -21.10 0.12 7.48
N ASP A 102 -20.82 1.30 8.04
CA ASP A 102 -21.76 2.05 8.89
C ASP A 102 -22.84 2.78 8.03
N SER A 103 -22.70 2.79 6.69
CA SER A 103 -23.64 3.46 5.78
C SER A 103 -23.93 2.60 4.55
N LEU A 104 -25.16 2.11 4.46
CA LEU A 104 -25.61 1.16 3.44
C LEU A 104 -25.92 1.82 2.10
N GLU A 105 -26.56 2.98 2.15
CA GLU A 105 -27.07 3.71 0.99
C GLU A 105 -25.96 4.25 0.08
N SER A 106 -24.71 4.20 0.54
CA SER A 106 -23.53 4.72 -0.15
C SER A 106 -22.63 3.65 -0.74
N VAL A 107 -23.02 2.37 -0.69
CA VAL A 107 -22.31 1.31 -1.41
C VAL A 107 -22.73 1.33 -2.87
N ASN A 108 -21.79 1.67 -3.75
CA ASN A 108 -22.00 1.58 -5.19
C ASN A 108 -21.51 0.22 -5.68
N ILE A 109 -22.34 -0.52 -6.41
CA ILE A 109 -21.99 -1.85 -6.87
C ILE A 109 -22.42 -2.08 -8.32
N GLN A 110 -21.53 -2.70 -9.09
CA GLN A 110 -21.75 -2.98 -10.50
C GLN A 110 -21.09 -4.29 -10.92
N LEU A 111 -21.75 -5.03 -11.82
CA LEU A 111 -21.13 -6.13 -12.54
C LEU A 111 -20.13 -5.56 -13.55
N VAL A 112 -18.99 -6.24 -13.71
CA VAL A 112 -17.96 -5.89 -14.68
C VAL A 112 -18.07 -6.88 -15.82
N ARG A 113 -18.64 -6.50 -16.96
CA ARG A 113 -18.52 -7.35 -18.16
C ARG A 113 -17.09 -7.27 -18.66
N LEU A 114 -16.39 -8.40 -18.66
CA LEU A 114 -15.17 -8.57 -19.45
C LEU A 114 -15.62 -8.58 -20.92
N ILE A 115 -15.33 -7.50 -21.63
CA ILE A 115 -15.52 -7.38 -23.08
C ILE A 115 -14.38 -8.09 -23.79
#